data_AF-A0A261FLT8-F1
#
_entry.id   AF-A0A261FLT8-F1
#
_cell.length_a   1.000
_cell.length_b   1.000
_cell.length_c   1.000
_cell.angle_alpha   90.00
_cell.angle_beta   90.00
_cell.angle_gamma   90.00
#
_symmetry.space_group_name_H-M   'P 1'
#
loop_
_entity.id
_entity.type
_entity.pdbx_description
1 polymer ?
#
loop_
_entity_poly.entity_id
_entity_poly.type
_entity_poly.pdbx_seq_one_letter_code
_entity_poly.pdbx_strand_id
1 'polypeptide(L)'
;MVFPRDSETGSELSNTSFTENGFTLDLAQSHYLDIDVRKSVFNAETNVLTEDTRFNKPAADGQTYTDEGVYTITVTNRYTDEKTKKVIYVGTNDVLKAYAATGLPIKDIESQLADGATIARDGSLLRPGETDTTQRSESGNDQNTNDEASTDSDKDITVDRKDSSQAKHIGIPVILAVFFCILAIGVIIFLLVRKKRKTFTSNSSNMENPNAPSIDMEQ
;
A
#
# COMPACT_ATOMS: atom_id res chain seq x y z
N MET A 1 6.94 4.74 11.68
CA MET A 1 6.69 4.00 10.42
C MET A 1 7.79 2.97 10.25
N VAL A 2 7.55 1.92 9.48
CA VAL A 2 8.58 0.93 9.09
C VAL A 2 8.92 1.12 7.61
N PHE A 3 10.18 0.93 7.26
CA PHE A 3 10.72 1.08 5.91
C PHE A 3 11.28 -0.27 5.45
N PRO A 4 10.49 -1.10 4.74
CA PRO A 4 11.04 -2.27 4.08
C PRO A 4 12.02 -1.79 3.01
N ARG A 5 13.21 -2.39 2.96
CA ARG A 5 14.24 -2.07 1.98
C ARG A 5 14.63 -3.33 1.23
N ASP A 6 14.81 -3.23 -0.08
CA ASP A 6 15.34 -4.31 -0.90
C ASP A 6 16.69 -4.78 -0.34
N SER A 7 16.83 -6.09 -0.15
CA SER A 7 17.99 -6.64 0.57
C SER A 7 19.32 -6.51 -0.17
N GLU A 8 19.31 -6.27 -1.48
CA GLU A 8 20.53 -6.14 -2.28
C GLU A 8 20.82 -4.69 -2.62
N THR A 9 19.81 -3.94 -3.10
CA THR A 9 19.98 -2.55 -3.54
C THR A 9 19.85 -1.53 -2.41
N GLY A 10 19.23 -1.89 -1.29
CA GLY A 10 18.93 -0.98 -0.17
C GLY A 10 17.81 0.03 -0.45
N SER A 11 17.22 -0.01 -1.64
CA SER A 11 16.12 0.85 -2.06
C SER A 11 14.90 0.63 -1.18
N GLU A 12 14.21 1.70 -0.79
CA GLU A 12 12.97 1.56 -0.02
C GLU A 12 11.87 0.94 -0.90
N LEU A 13 11.18 -0.05 -0.35
CA LEU A 13 10.02 -0.67 -0.93
C LEU A 13 8.75 -0.04 -0.36
N SER A 14 7.98 0.58 -1.26
CA SER A 14 6.68 1.17 -0.91
C SER A 14 5.61 0.08 -0.67
N ASN A 15 4.41 0.49 -0.26
CA ASN A 15 3.31 -0.48 -0.16
C ASN A 15 3.04 -1.11 -1.53
N THR A 16 2.66 -2.39 -1.55
CA THR A 16 2.39 -3.19 -2.75
C THR A 16 3.56 -3.32 -3.74
N SER A 17 4.79 -3.02 -3.30
CA SER A 17 5.99 -3.23 -4.11
C SER A 17 6.39 -4.71 -4.15
N PHE A 18 7.28 -5.03 -5.09
CA PHE A 18 7.85 -6.37 -5.24
C PHE A 18 9.37 -6.33 -5.29
N THR A 19 10.00 -7.45 -4.97
CA THR A 19 11.46 -7.65 -5.05
C THR A 19 11.76 -9.13 -5.31
N GLU A 20 12.82 -9.41 -6.06
CA GLU A 20 13.34 -10.79 -6.22
C GLU A 20 14.36 -11.15 -5.13
N ASN A 21 14.94 -10.13 -4.48
CA ASN A 21 16.06 -10.26 -3.55
C ASN A 21 15.63 -10.44 -2.09
N GLY A 22 14.34 -10.25 -1.83
CA GLY A 22 13.83 -10.14 -0.47
C GLY A 22 13.99 -8.72 0.09
N PHE A 23 13.58 -8.55 1.34
CA PHE A 23 13.65 -7.25 2.01
C PHE A 23 14.10 -7.35 3.47
N THR A 24 14.68 -6.26 3.93
CA THR A 24 15.05 -6.03 5.34
C THR A 24 14.17 -4.93 5.92
N LEU A 25 13.74 -5.08 7.17
CA LEU A 25 12.98 -4.04 7.86
C LEU A 25 13.91 -3.02 8.52
N ASP A 26 13.70 -1.75 8.20
CA ASP A 26 14.31 -0.60 8.86
C ASP A 26 13.22 0.13 9.67
N LEU A 27 13.36 0.12 11.00
CA LEU A 27 12.43 0.77 11.92
C LEU A 27 12.82 2.23 12.21
N ALA A 28 13.94 2.72 11.67
CA ALA A 28 14.48 4.04 11.95
C ALA A 28 14.54 4.36 13.47
N GLN A 29 15.01 3.39 14.27
CA GLN A 29 15.08 3.47 15.74
C GLN A 29 13.73 3.71 16.44
N SER A 30 12.61 3.37 15.80
CA SER A 30 11.27 3.55 16.37
C SER A 30 10.96 2.45 17.41
N HIS A 31 11.35 2.67 18.66
CA HIS A 31 11.11 1.74 19.78
C HIS A 31 9.64 1.62 20.23
N TYR A 32 8.76 2.52 19.76
CA TYR A 32 7.35 2.57 20.13
C TYR A 32 6.43 1.80 19.17
N LEU A 33 7.01 1.11 18.18
CA LEU A 33 6.26 0.35 17.20
C LEU A 33 6.37 -1.14 17.47
N ASP A 34 5.23 -1.82 17.54
CA ASP A 34 5.17 -3.27 17.48
C ASP A 34 4.96 -3.68 16.01
N ILE A 35 5.82 -4.57 15.51
CA ILE A 35 5.79 -5.03 14.12
C ILE A 35 5.48 -6.52 14.09
N ASP A 36 4.46 -6.89 13.34
CA ASP A 36 4.13 -8.28 13.04
C ASP A 36 4.28 -8.52 11.53
N VAL A 37 4.87 -9.66 11.17
CA VAL A 37 4.98 -10.07 9.76
C VAL A 37 4.29 -11.41 9.56
N ARG A 38 3.41 -11.44 8.56
CA ARG A 38 2.74 -12.63 8.06
C ARG A 38 3.22 -12.92 6.64
N LYS A 39 3.35 -14.20 6.30
CA LYS A 39 3.70 -14.68 4.97
C LYS A 39 2.55 -15.52 4.43
N SER A 40 2.13 -15.24 3.21
CA SER A 40 1.25 -16.13 2.46
C SER A 40 2.00 -16.76 1.30
N VAL A 41 1.86 -18.06 1.14
CA VAL A 41 2.53 -18.87 0.13
C VAL A 41 1.52 -19.37 -0.88
N PHE A 42 1.90 -19.33 -2.15
CA PHE A 42 1.06 -19.77 -3.24
C PHE A 42 1.22 -21.28 -3.48
N ASN A 43 0.11 -22.00 -3.53
CA ASN A 43 0.09 -23.39 -3.95
C ASN A 43 -0.30 -23.45 -5.43
N ALA A 44 0.65 -23.86 -6.29
CA ALA A 44 0.46 -23.93 -7.73
C ALA A 44 -0.51 -25.04 -8.17
N GLU A 45 -0.66 -26.12 -7.40
CA GLU A 45 -1.58 -27.22 -7.73
C GLU A 45 -3.04 -26.81 -7.51
N THR A 46 -3.30 -26.10 -6.40
CA THR A 46 -4.66 -25.67 -6.05
C THR A 46 -4.97 -24.25 -6.52
N ASN A 47 -3.96 -23.51 -6.97
CA ASN A 47 -4.04 -22.11 -7.35
C ASN A 47 -4.61 -21.21 -6.24
N VAL A 48 -4.16 -21.45 -5.00
CA VAL A 48 -4.66 -20.77 -3.80
C VAL A 48 -3.49 -20.21 -3.02
N LEU A 49 -3.64 -18.95 -2.59
CA LEU A 49 -2.74 -18.31 -1.64
C LEU A 49 -3.16 -18.66 -0.22
N THR A 50 -2.26 -19.29 0.54
CA THR A 50 -2.52 -19.74 1.91
C THR A 50 -1.55 -19.06 2.88
N GLU A 51 -2.07 -18.57 4.01
CA GLU A 51 -1.22 -18.02 5.07
C GLU A 51 -0.35 -19.14 5.69
N ASP A 52 0.98 -18.93 5.74
CA ASP A 52 1.88 -19.80 6.50
C ASP A 52 1.74 -19.45 7.98
N THR A 53 0.84 -20.16 8.66
CA THR A 53 0.50 -19.93 10.06
C THR A 53 1.69 -20.09 11.00
N ARG A 54 2.74 -20.81 10.59
CA ARG A 54 3.98 -20.96 11.36
C ARG A 54 4.89 -19.75 11.23
N PHE A 55 4.69 -18.92 10.21
CA PHE A 55 5.49 -17.73 9.95
C PHE A 55 5.02 -16.50 10.72
N ASN A 56 3.74 -16.45 11.11
CA ASN A 56 3.15 -15.29 11.79
C ASN A 56 3.86 -15.00 13.13
N LYS A 57 4.72 -13.99 13.15
CA LYS A 57 5.56 -13.66 14.31
C LYS A 57 5.88 -12.16 14.40
N PRO A 58 6.21 -11.66 15.59
CA PRO A 58 6.81 -10.34 15.77
C PRO A 58 8.12 -10.23 14.97
N ALA A 59 8.42 -9.01 14.51
CA ALA A 59 9.61 -8.70 13.74
C ALA A 59 10.46 -7.63 14.42
N ALA A 60 11.78 -7.75 14.26
CA ALA A 60 12.75 -6.80 14.78
C ALA A 60 13.36 -5.92 13.67
N ASP A 61 13.98 -4.83 14.09
CA ASP A 61 14.83 -3.99 13.23
C ASP A 61 16.00 -4.80 12.65
N GLY A 62 16.27 -4.59 11.37
CA GLY A 62 17.27 -5.33 10.61
C GLY A 62 16.88 -6.76 10.22
N GLN A 63 15.68 -7.23 10.55
CA GLN A 63 15.26 -8.59 10.18
C GLN A 63 14.96 -8.70 8.67
N THR A 64 15.46 -9.78 8.06
CA THR A 64 15.41 -10.04 6.62
C THR A 64 14.44 -11.16 6.24
N TYR A 65 13.82 -11.02 5.06
CA TYR A 65 12.79 -11.90 4.51
C TYR A 65 13.11 -12.18 3.04
N THR A 66 13.57 -13.40 2.72
CA THR A 66 14.02 -13.79 1.37
C THR A 66 13.21 -14.91 0.74
N ASP A 67 12.42 -15.65 1.52
CA ASP A 67 11.60 -16.72 0.97
C ASP A 67 10.55 -16.13 0.03
N GLU A 68 10.26 -16.81 -1.07
CA GLU A 68 9.15 -16.41 -1.94
C GLU A 68 7.83 -16.40 -1.17
N GLY A 69 7.04 -15.34 -1.39
CA GLY A 69 5.72 -15.19 -0.79
C GLY A 69 5.23 -13.75 -0.77
N VAL A 70 3.95 -13.60 -0.43
CA VAL A 70 3.33 -12.29 -0.19
C VAL A 70 3.38 -12.01 1.30
N TYR A 71 4.15 -10.99 1.68
CA TYR A 71 4.33 -10.57 3.06
C TYR A 71 3.37 -9.44 3.42
N THR A 72 2.69 -9.58 4.54
CA THR A 72 1.92 -8.50 5.17
C THR A 72 2.61 -8.06 6.44
N ILE A 73 3.10 -6.83 6.44
CA ILE A 73 3.76 -6.18 7.58
C ILE A 73 2.71 -5.31 8.26
N THR A 74 2.37 -5.62 9.51
CA THR A 74 1.48 -4.81 10.33
C THR A 74 2.31 -4.05 11.35
N VAL A 75 2.16 -2.74 11.37
CA VAL A 75 2.84 -1.84 12.29
C VAL A 75 1.81 -1.26 13.23
N THR A 76 1.97 -1.45 14.53
CA THR A 76 1.09 -0.91 15.56
C THR A 76 1.85 0.12 16.40
N ASN A 77 1.31 1.34 16.52
CA ASN A 77 1.80 2.33 17.47
C ASN A 77 1.26 2.00 18.86
N ARG A 78 2.15 1.71 19.81
CA ARG A 78 1.80 1.24 21.16
C ARG A 78 1.08 2.29 22.03
N TYR A 79 1.14 3.56 21.65
CA TYR A 79 0.53 4.64 22.42
C TYR A 79 -0.85 5.05 21.89
N THR A 80 -1.10 4.84 20.60
CA THR A 80 -2.33 5.29 19.94
C THR A 80 -3.17 4.13 19.40
N ASP A 81 -2.66 2.90 19.45
CA ASP A 81 -3.22 1.70 18.80
C ASP A 81 -3.42 1.84 17.28
N GLU A 82 -2.85 2.88 16.68
CA GLU A 82 -2.91 3.11 15.24
C GLU A 82 -2.16 2.02 14.50
N LYS A 83 -2.80 1.45 13.47
CA LYS A 83 -2.23 0.37 12.66
C LYS A 83 -2.04 0.80 11.22
N THR A 84 -0.85 0.51 10.69
CA THR A 84 -0.57 0.62 9.26
C THR A 84 -0.16 -0.75 8.72
N LYS A 85 -0.51 -1.01 7.46
CA LYS A 85 -0.15 -2.26 6.78
C LYS A 85 0.64 -1.94 5.52
N LYS A 86 1.68 -2.74 5.28
CA LYS A 86 2.40 -2.78 4.01
C LYS A 86 2.38 -4.21 3.48
N VAL A 87 2.12 -4.35 2.19
CA VAL A 87 2.21 -5.63 1.48
C VAL A 87 3.42 -5.59 0.58
N ILE A 88 4.27 -6.61 0.64
CA ILE A 88 5.46 -6.77 -0.21
C ILE A 88 5.42 -8.17 -0.82
N TYR A 89 5.56 -8.27 -2.14
CA TYR A 89 5.78 -9.56 -2.79
C TYR A 89 7.28 -9.84 -2.94
N VAL A 90 7.73 -11.00 -2.48
CA VAL A 90 9.08 -11.51 -2.73
C VAL A 90 8.98 -12.65 -3.72
N GLY A 91 9.63 -12.54 -4.89
CA GLY A 91 9.68 -13.59 -5.92
C GLY A 91 9.48 -13.07 -7.34
N THR A 92 9.35 -14.01 -8.30
CA THR A 92 9.35 -13.74 -9.75
C THR A 92 8.02 -14.05 -10.44
N ASN A 93 7.02 -14.56 -9.72
CA ASN A 93 5.72 -14.92 -10.28
C ASN A 93 4.88 -13.65 -10.57
N ASP A 94 4.62 -13.39 -11.85
CA ASP A 94 3.86 -12.21 -12.28
C ASP A 94 2.42 -12.19 -11.76
N VAL A 95 1.77 -13.34 -11.61
CA VAL A 95 0.40 -13.40 -11.05
C VAL A 95 0.40 -12.98 -9.58
N LEU A 96 1.44 -13.34 -8.81
CA LEU A 96 1.57 -12.91 -7.41
C LEU A 96 2.00 -11.45 -7.30
N LYS A 97 2.81 -10.96 -8.23
CA LYS A 97 3.11 -9.54 -8.38
C LYS A 97 1.83 -8.74 -8.62
N ALA A 98 0.96 -9.21 -9.52
CA ALA A 98 -0.32 -8.59 -9.80
C ALA A 98 -1.30 -8.68 -8.63
N TYR A 99 -1.30 -9.81 -7.91
CA TYR A 99 -2.06 -9.96 -6.67
C TYR A 99 -1.65 -8.90 -5.64
N ALA A 100 -0.35 -8.73 -5.41
CA ALA A 100 0.15 -7.75 -4.45
C ALA A 100 -0.18 -6.30 -4.86
N ALA A 101 -0.05 -5.97 -6.14
CA ALA A 101 -0.32 -4.64 -6.69
C ALA A 101 -1.82 -4.28 -6.69
N THR A 102 -2.69 -5.23 -7.08
CA THR A 102 -4.12 -4.95 -7.32
C THR A 102 -5.02 -5.37 -6.17
N GLY A 103 -4.58 -6.32 -5.33
CA GLY A 103 -5.40 -6.96 -4.31
C GLY A 103 -6.52 -7.86 -4.86
N LEU A 104 -6.57 -8.10 -6.18
CA LEU A 104 -7.57 -8.96 -6.79
C LEU A 104 -7.32 -10.43 -6.45
N PRO A 105 -8.37 -11.26 -6.28
CA PRO A 105 -8.20 -12.71 -6.14
C PRO A 105 -7.42 -13.29 -7.32
N ILE A 106 -6.52 -14.24 -7.06
CA ILE A 106 -5.69 -14.87 -8.11
C ILE A 106 -6.53 -15.42 -9.27
N LYS A 107 -7.66 -16.04 -8.95
CA LYS A 107 -8.61 -16.53 -9.95
C LYS A 107 -9.13 -15.44 -10.90
N ASP A 108 -9.38 -14.24 -10.38
CA ASP A 108 -9.88 -13.12 -11.18
C ASP A 108 -8.78 -12.52 -12.04
N ILE A 109 -7.53 -12.53 -11.55
CA ILE A 109 -6.34 -12.15 -12.32
C ILE A 109 -6.17 -13.11 -13.50
N GLU A 110 -6.19 -14.41 -13.25
CA GLU A 110 -6.06 -15.42 -14.31
C GLU A 110 -7.21 -15.39 -15.32
N SER A 111 -8.44 -15.14 -14.86
CA SER A 111 -9.56 -14.97 -15.78
C SER A 111 -9.31 -13.80 -16.73
N GLN A 112 -8.80 -12.67 -16.23
CA GLN A 112 -8.48 -11.53 -17.07
C GLN A 112 -7.33 -11.83 -18.03
N LEU A 113 -6.32 -12.58 -17.59
CA LEU A 113 -5.23 -13.03 -18.47
C LEU A 113 -5.75 -13.95 -19.58
N ALA A 114 -6.69 -14.85 -19.28
CA ALA A 114 -7.34 -15.71 -20.26
C ALA A 114 -8.16 -14.90 -21.29
N ASP A 115 -8.73 -13.76 -20.88
CA ASP A 115 -9.43 -12.81 -21.75
C ASP A 115 -8.47 -11.88 -22.53
N GLY A 116 -7.15 -12.09 -22.42
CA GLY A 116 -6.11 -11.38 -23.16
C GLY A 116 -5.53 -10.16 -22.46
N ALA A 117 -5.81 -9.97 -21.16
CA ALA A 117 -5.11 -8.97 -20.36
C ALA A 117 -3.63 -9.35 -20.20
N THR A 118 -2.81 -8.37 -19.84
CA THR A 118 -1.38 -8.56 -19.54
C THR A 118 -1.02 -7.90 -18.22
N ILE A 119 0.09 -8.33 -17.61
CA ILE A 119 0.60 -7.73 -16.37
C ILE A 119 1.73 -6.77 -16.73
N ALA A 120 1.59 -5.52 -16.32
CA ALA A 120 2.58 -4.47 -16.46
C ALA A 120 3.78 -4.70 -15.53
N ARG A 121 4.86 -3.93 -15.74
CA ARG A 121 6.08 -4.04 -14.91
C ARG A 121 5.84 -3.77 -13.42
N ASP A 122 4.91 -2.89 -13.10
CA ASP A 122 4.53 -2.56 -11.72
C ASP A 122 3.52 -3.55 -11.10
N GLY A 123 3.13 -4.59 -11.84
CA GLY A 123 2.11 -5.55 -11.42
C GLY A 123 0.67 -5.13 -11.72
N SER A 124 0.41 -3.95 -12.30
CA SER A 124 -0.94 -3.59 -12.71
C SER A 124 -1.44 -4.46 -13.87
N LEU A 125 -2.76 -4.65 -13.97
CA LEU A 125 -3.39 -5.38 -15.07
C LEU A 125 -3.78 -4.42 -16.19
N LEU A 126 -3.28 -4.69 -17.39
CA LEU A 126 -3.58 -3.97 -18.62
C LEU A 126 -4.57 -4.76 -19.45
N ARG A 127 -5.60 -4.08 -19.94
CA ARG A 127 -6.59 -4.70 -20.84
C ARG A 127 -5.96 -5.02 -22.20
N PRO A 128 -6.57 -5.92 -22.99
CA PRO A 128 -6.13 -6.15 -24.36
C PRO A 128 -6.05 -4.84 -25.15
N GLY A 129 -4.85 -4.51 -25.64
CA GLY A 129 -4.59 -3.28 -26.42
C GLY A 129 -4.18 -2.05 -25.60
N GLU A 130 -4.14 -2.12 -24.27
CA GLU A 130 -3.52 -1.08 -23.43
C GLU A 130 -1.99 -1.27 -23.37
N THR A 131 -1.24 -0.17 -23.36
CA THR A 131 0.22 -0.18 -23.28
C THR A 131 0.71 0.23 -21.90
N ASP A 132 1.71 -0.48 -21.40
CA ASP A 132 2.40 -0.14 -20.15
C ASP A 132 3.02 1.26 -20.24
N THR A 133 2.53 2.18 -19.40
CA THR A 133 3.01 3.57 -19.36
C THR A 133 3.97 3.80 -18.18
N THR A 134 4.35 2.75 -17.45
CA THR A 134 5.10 2.85 -16.19
C THR A 134 6.60 3.13 -16.38
N GLN A 135 7.01 3.84 -17.44
CA GLN A 135 8.33 4.47 -17.52
C GLN A 135 8.31 5.90 -18.06
N ARG A 136 8.59 6.88 -17.17
CA ARG A 136 9.62 7.92 -17.37
C ARG A 136 9.96 8.67 -16.07
N SER A 137 11.07 8.31 -15.45
CA SER A 137 12.14 9.25 -15.01
C SER A 137 13.23 8.46 -14.31
N GLU A 138 14.27 8.08 -15.05
CA GLU A 138 15.65 8.31 -14.61
C GLU A 138 16.66 8.10 -15.75
N SER A 139 17.63 9.03 -15.73
CA SER A 139 18.93 9.08 -16.40
C SER A 139 19.06 9.62 -17.83
N GLY A 140 19.91 10.64 -17.90
CA GLY A 140 20.41 11.36 -19.07
C GLY A 140 21.36 12.47 -18.61
N ASN A 141 22.38 12.10 -17.85
CA ASN A 141 23.54 12.92 -17.55
C ASN A 141 24.34 13.13 -18.84
N ASP A 142 24.35 14.34 -19.38
CA ASP A 142 25.41 14.80 -20.28
C ASP A 142 26.31 15.74 -19.47
N GLN A 143 27.49 15.22 -19.11
CA GLN A 143 28.63 16.04 -18.74
C GLN A 143 29.05 16.85 -19.96
N ASN A 144 29.25 18.16 -19.79
CA ASN A 144 30.27 18.86 -20.56
C ASN A 144 31.13 19.68 -19.60
N THR A 145 32.28 19.11 -19.29
CA THR A 145 33.45 19.74 -18.68
C THR A 145 33.94 20.88 -19.58
N ASN A 146 34.22 22.03 -18.98
CA ASN A 146 35.35 22.89 -19.34
C ASN A 146 35.79 23.59 -18.06
N ASP A 147 36.97 23.22 -17.59
CA ASP A 147 37.73 23.94 -16.58
C ASP A 147 38.17 25.29 -17.13
N GLU A 148 38.03 26.36 -16.34
CA GLU A 148 39.06 27.41 -16.29
C GLU A 148 39.02 28.11 -14.92
N ALA A 149 40.17 28.03 -14.26
CA ALA A 149 40.44 28.61 -12.95
C ALA A 149 40.63 30.13 -13.04
N SER A 150 40.20 30.86 -12.00
CA SER A 150 40.88 32.08 -11.54
C SER A 150 40.51 32.41 -10.10
N THR A 151 41.54 32.67 -9.33
CA THR A 151 41.57 33.02 -7.90
C THR A 151 41.33 34.51 -7.69
N ASP A 152 40.68 34.83 -6.57
CA ASP A 152 41.02 35.89 -5.59
C ASP A 152 40.06 37.07 -5.36
N SER A 153 39.97 37.41 -4.06
CA SER A 153 39.69 38.70 -3.43
C SER A 153 38.23 39.20 -3.25
N ASP A 154 37.74 38.92 -2.04
CA ASP A 154 37.05 39.80 -1.08
C ASP A 154 36.78 41.27 -1.48
N LYS A 155 35.52 41.72 -1.38
CA LYS A 155 35.10 42.99 -0.74
C LYS A 155 33.58 43.21 -0.73
N ASP A 156 33.11 43.48 0.48
CA ASP A 156 31.87 44.14 0.90
C ASP A 156 31.51 45.42 0.09
N ILE A 157 30.22 45.62 -0.20
CA ILE A 157 29.42 46.80 0.18
C ILE A 157 27.98 46.69 -0.39
N THR A 158 27.09 47.22 0.45
CA THR A 158 25.64 47.26 0.51
C THR A 158 24.92 48.18 -0.51
N VAL A 159 23.59 47.98 -0.58
CA VAL A 159 22.48 48.98 -0.72
C VAL A 159 21.57 48.93 -1.97
N ASP A 160 20.30 48.57 -1.67
CA ASP A 160 18.97 48.99 -2.17
C ASP A 160 18.45 48.83 -3.63
N ARG A 161 17.24 48.26 -3.64
CA ARG A 161 15.99 48.63 -4.37
C ARG A 161 15.75 48.26 -5.86
N LYS A 162 14.81 47.30 -5.96
CA LYS A 162 13.42 47.40 -6.48
C LYS A 162 13.13 47.00 -7.94
N ASP A 163 12.26 45.98 -7.98
CA ASP A 163 11.12 45.72 -8.87
C ASP A 163 11.26 44.91 -10.16
N SER A 164 10.35 43.91 -10.24
CA SER A 164 9.71 43.30 -11.41
C SER A 164 10.62 42.54 -12.40
N SER A 165 10.38 41.27 -12.75
CA SER A 165 9.17 40.84 -13.48
C SER A 165 9.10 39.31 -13.69
N GLN A 166 7.84 38.81 -13.76
CA GLN A 166 7.35 37.64 -14.50
C GLN A 166 7.52 36.22 -13.92
N ALA A 167 6.66 35.87 -12.96
CA ALA A 167 6.14 34.50 -12.85
C ALA A 167 4.95 34.33 -13.82
N LYS A 168 5.10 33.43 -14.78
CA LYS A 168 4.07 33.06 -15.75
C LYS A 168 2.98 32.24 -15.06
N HIS A 169 1.89 32.88 -14.64
CA HIS A 169 0.68 32.19 -14.20
C HIS A 169 0.01 31.50 -15.40
N ILE A 170 0.05 30.17 -15.44
CA ILE A 170 -0.83 29.34 -16.26
C ILE A 170 -2.07 29.05 -15.40
N GLY A 171 -3.24 29.36 -15.95
CA GLY A 171 -4.49 29.57 -15.22
C GLY A 171 -5.07 28.37 -14.49
N ILE A 172 -5.60 28.64 -13.29
CA ILE A 172 -6.48 27.75 -12.54
C ILE A 172 -7.93 28.26 -12.70
N PRO A 173 -8.72 27.66 -13.61
CA PRO A 173 -10.17 27.63 -13.43
C PRO A 173 -10.74 26.20 -13.37
N VAL A 174 -9.91 25.16 -13.54
CA VAL A 174 -10.40 23.75 -13.60
C VAL A 174 -10.48 23.10 -12.21
N ILE A 175 -9.64 23.51 -11.25
CA ILE A 175 -9.53 22.83 -9.94
C ILE A 175 -10.77 23.05 -9.07
N LEU A 176 -11.42 24.23 -9.18
CA LEU A 176 -12.63 24.51 -8.40
C LEU A 176 -13.86 23.74 -8.89
N ALA A 177 -13.98 23.47 -10.20
CA ALA A 177 -15.11 22.71 -10.76
C ALA A 177 -15.06 21.22 -10.38
N VAL A 178 -13.86 20.63 -10.35
CA VAL A 178 -13.66 19.23 -9.95
C VAL A 178 -13.95 19.04 -8.47
N PHE A 179 -13.56 19.99 -7.62
CA PHE A 179 -13.80 19.92 -6.18
C PHE A 179 -15.30 19.98 -5.83
N PHE A 180 -16.07 20.83 -6.53
CA PHE A 180 -17.53 20.90 -6.34
C PHE A 180 -18.26 19.64 -6.82
N CYS A 181 -17.80 19.00 -7.90
CA CYS A 181 -18.40 17.75 -8.39
C CYS A 181 -18.21 16.58 -7.40
N ILE A 182 -17.02 16.47 -6.79
CA ILE A 182 -16.71 15.40 -5.83
C ILE A 182 -17.55 15.56 -4.54
N LEU A 183 -17.73 16.79 -4.05
CA LEU A 183 -18.56 17.06 -2.88
C LEU A 183 -20.06 16.76 -3.12
N ALA A 184 -20.59 17.08 -4.30
CA ALA A 184 -21.99 16.79 -4.64
C ALA A 184 -22.27 15.28 -4.71
N ILE A 185 -21.35 14.50 -5.30
CA ILE A 185 -21.47 13.04 -5.39
C ILE A 185 -21.42 12.39 -4.00
N GLY A 186 -20.52 12.86 -3.12
CA GLY A 186 -20.42 12.37 -1.74
C GLY A 186 -21.71 12.57 -0.94
N VAL A 187 -22.37 13.72 -1.09
CA VAL A 187 -23.65 14.02 -0.40
C VAL A 187 -24.78 13.12 -0.90
N ILE A 188 -24.85 12.85 -2.20
CA ILE A 188 -25.88 11.97 -2.79
C ILE A 188 -25.72 10.53 -2.28
N ILE A 189 -24.49 10.00 -2.28
CA ILE A 189 -24.20 8.64 -1.78
C ILE A 189 -24.53 8.54 -0.28
N PHE A 190 -24.17 9.56 0.51
CA PHE A 190 -24.47 9.60 1.94
C PHE A 190 -25.99 9.59 2.24
N LEU A 191 -26.79 10.32 1.46
CA LEU A 191 -28.26 10.33 1.59
C LEU A 191 -28.88 8.97 1.22
N LEU A 192 -28.38 8.29 0.19
CA LEU A 192 -28.86 6.96 -0.21
C LEU A 192 -28.56 5.88 0.85
N VAL A 193 -27.38 5.93 1.48
CA VAL A 193 -27.00 5.00 2.54
C VAL A 193 -27.85 5.23 3.81
N ARG A 194 -28.18 6.48 4.13
CA ARG A 194 -29.04 6.82 5.28
C ARG A 194 -30.47 6.30 5.11
N LYS A 195 -31.01 6.28 3.88
CA LYS A 195 -32.38 5.79 3.61
C LYS A 195 -32.53 4.27 3.84
N LYS A 196 -31.45 3.49 3.77
CA LYS A 196 -31.50 2.02 3.92
C LYS A 196 -31.47 1.51 5.37
N ARG A 197 -31.29 2.37 6.39
CA ARG A 197 -31.19 1.95 7.81
C ARG A 197 -32.50 2.03 8.61
N LYS A 198 -33.65 1.76 8.00
CA LYS A 198 -34.92 1.65 8.73
C LYS A 198 -35.72 0.43 8.28
N THR A 199 -35.29 -0.76 8.68
CA THR A 199 -36.17 -1.88 9.09
C THR A 199 -35.31 -3.09 9.46
N PHE A 200 -34.95 -3.20 10.75
CA PHE A 200 -34.69 -4.49 11.37
C PHE A 200 -35.25 -4.42 12.78
N THR A 201 -36.54 -4.71 12.89
CA THR A 201 -37.24 -4.85 14.17
C THR A 201 -37.06 -6.30 14.60
N SER A 202 -36.38 -6.52 15.73
CA SER A 202 -36.21 -7.85 16.33
C SER A 202 -37.57 -8.37 16.83
N ASN A 203 -37.99 -9.53 16.36
CA ASN A 203 -39.08 -10.27 16.97
C ASN A 203 -38.48 -11.28 17.96
N SER A 204 -38.78 -11.10 19.24
CA SER A 204 -38.35 -11.98 20.32
C SER A 204 -39.37 -13.11 20.46
N SER A 205 -38.98 -14.34 20.16
CA SER A 205 -39.76 -15.54 20.48
C SER A 205 -38.92 -16.47 21.35
N ASN A 206 -39.17 -16.33 22.65
CA ASN A 206 -39.14 -17.35 23.70
C ASN A 206 -38.92 -18.78 23.17
N MET A 207 -37.75 -19.37 23.48
CA MET A 207 -37.56 -20.82 23.44
C MET A 207 -37.37 -21.30 24.88
N GLU A 208 -38.43 -21.92 25.38
CA GLU A 208 -38.51 -22.67 26.62
C GLU A 208 -37.52 -23.85 26.55
N ASN A 209 -36.63 -23.96 27.55
CA ASN A 209 -35.67 -25.04 27.67
C ASN A 209 -36.33 -26.23 28.41
N PRO A 210 -36.57 -27.39 27.76
CA PRO A 210 -37.28 -28.51 28.38
C PRO A 210 -36.40 -29.41 29.28
N ASN A 211 -35.14 -29.06 29.56
CA ASN A 211 -34.23 -29.91 30.35
C ASN A 211 -33.74 -29.24 31.64
N ALA A 212 -34.66 -28.87 32.53
CA ALA A 212 -34.35 -28.62 33.93
C ALA A 212 -34.59 -29.91 34.75
N PRO A 213 -33.57 -30.49 35.40
CA PRO A 213 -33.78 -31.61 36.31
C PRO A 213 -34.51 -31.15 37.59
N SER A 214 -35.61 -31.83 37.90
CA SER A 214 -36.38 -31.68 39.12
C SER A 214 -35.55 -32.08 40.34
N ILE A 215 -35.21 -31.10 41.19
CA ILE A 215 -34.69 -31.35 42.53
C ILE A 215 -35.89 -31.44 43.47
N ASP A 216 -36.33 -32.66 43.75
CA ASP A 216 -37.11 -32.97 44.93
C ASP A 216 -36.18 -32.91 46.15
N MET A 217 -36.42 -31.96 47.04
CA MET A 217 -35.89 -32.00 48.40
C MET A 217 -37.06 -32.28 49.34
N GLU A 218 -37.05 -33.49 49.88
CA GLU A 218 -37.76 -33.87 51.11
C GLU A 218 -37.25 -33.07 52.32
N GLN A 219 -38.19 -32.85 53.24
CA GLN A 219 -38.11 -32.34 54.62
C GLN A 219 -38.28 -30.84 54.85
#